data_AF-A0A7S2ADR5-F1
#
_entry.id   AF-A0A7S2ADR5-F1
#
_cell.length_a   1.000
_cell.length_b   1.000
_cell.length_c   1.000
_cell.angle_alpha   90.00
_cell.angle_beta   90.00
_cell.angle_gamma   90.00
#
_symmetry.space_group_name_H-M   'P 1'
#
loop_
_entity.id
_entity.type
_entity.pdbx_description
1 polymer ?
#
loop_
_entity_poly.entity_id
_entity_poly.type
_entity_poly.pdbx_seq_one_letter_code
_entity_poly.pdbx_strand_id
1 'polypeptide(L)'
;MIFVKDRWVWVYCVDGRSMDPTLNPQDTFLNRCFRDWVLVFRNAEFQKGDIVVLRDPATDRRIVKRLVAQEHEFVPQSNGGYCFVPPGHCWVEGDNPGMSVDSRSFGPVPMGLLDALVVSVFWPFWRARYVDGYMPPELAEE
;
A
#
# COMPACT_ATOMS: atom_id res chain seq x y z
N MET A 1 -18.48 -0.99 10.70
CA MET A 1 -17.39 -1.90 11.09
C MET A 1 -17.93 -3.31 11.03
N ILE A 2 -17.35 -4.16 10.17
CA ILE A 2 -17.79 -5.54 9.98
C ILE A 2 -16.62 -6.44 10.38
N PHE A 3 -16.89 -7.48 11.15
CA PHE A 3 -15.92 -8.44 11.64
C PHE A 3 -15.98 -9.69 10.78
N VAL A 4 -14.84 -10.12 10.21
CA VAL A 4 -14.74 -11.33 9.38
C VAL A 4 -13.50 -12.10 9.79
N LYS A 5 -13.66 -13.32 10.33
CA LYS A 5 -12.55 -14.23 10.72
C LYS A 5 -11.40 -13.49 11.44
N ASP A 6 -11.72 -12.77 12.53
CA ASP A 6 -10.77 -12.01 13.37
C ASP A 6 -10.09 -10.79 12.73
N ARG A 7 -10.55 -10.39 11.54
CA ARG A 7 -10.08 -9.19 10.85
C ARG A 7 -11.13 -8.09 10.88
N TRP A 8 -10.64 -6.87 11.12
CA TRP A 8 -11.45 -5.67 11.07
C TRP A 8 -11.45 -5.11 9.66
N VAL A 9 -12.63 -5.05 9.05
CA VAL A 9 -12.80 -4.40 7.74
C VAL A 9 -13.23 -2.96 7.96
N TRP A 10 -12.49 -2.05 7.35
CA TRP A 10 -12.79 -0.63 7.33
C TRP A 10 -12.67 -0.08 5.91
N VAL A 11 -13.20 1.12 5.75
CA VAL A 11 -13.16 1.88 4.51
C VAL A 11 -12.14 2.99 4.70
N TYR A 12 -11.21 3.11 3.75
CA TYR A 12 -10.18 4.14 3.76
C TYR A 12 -10.24 4.94 2.46
N CYS A 13 -10.27 6.27 2.56
CA CYS A 13 -10.17 7.14 1.39
C CYS A 13 -8.69 7.32 1.06
N VAL A 14 -8.27 6.91 -0.13
CA VAL A 14 -6.90 7.14 -0.60
C VAL A 14 -6.81 8.60 -1.03
N ASP A 15 -5.89 9.35 -0.44
CA ASP A 15 -5.61 10.74 -0.82
C ASP A 15 -4.21 10.85 -1.44
N GLY A 16 -4.11 11.69 -2.47
CA GLY A 16 -2.85 11.92 -3.20
C GLY A 16 -2.67 11.01 -4.42
N ARG A 17 -1.50 11.16 -5.06
CA ARG A 17 -1.16 10.56 -6.37
C ARG A 17 -0.01 9.56 -6.30
N SER A 18 0.47 9.22 -5.11
CA SER A 18 1.66 8.37 -4.96
C SER A 18 1.45 6.94 -5.41
N MET A 19 0.20 6.49 -5.51
CA MET A 19 -0.17 5.13 -5.93
C MET A 19 -0.77 5.11 -7.35
N ASP A 20 -0.68 6.21 -8.11
CA ASP A 20 -1.04 6.25 -9.53
C ASP A 20 -0.08 5.33 -10.31
N PRO A 21 -0.56 4.44 -11.22
CA PRO A 21 -1.93 4.35 -11.74
C PRO A 21 -2.85 3.39 -10.97
N THR A 22 -2.33 2.64 -10.00
CA THR A 22 -3.07 1.60 -9.30
C THR A 22 -4.25 2.16 -8.50
N LEU A 23 -4.02 3.20 -7.72
CA LEU A 23 -5.02 3.91 -6.93
C LEU A 23 -5.02 5.39 -7.28
N ASN A 24 -6.19 6.01 -7.31
CA ASN A 24 -6.40 7.41 -7.70
C ASN A 24 -5.80 7.78 -9.08
N PRO A 25 -6.04 7.00 -10.15
CA PRO A 25 -5.50 7.34 -11.45
C PRO A 25 -6.09 8.67 -11.91
N GLN A 26 -5.22 9.46 -12.53
CA GLN A 26 -5.62 10.72 -13.12
C GLN A 26 -6.13 10.53 -14.53
N ASP A 27 -7.29 11.12 -14.79
CA ASP A 27 -7.72 11.38 -16.14
C ASP A 27 -7.14 12.72 -16.58
N THR A 28 -5.98 12.68 -17.25
CA THR A 28 -5.29 13.86 -17.79
C THR A 28 -6.14 14.57 -18.85
N PHE A 29 -7.06 13.87 -19.51
CA PHE A 29 -7.92 14.43 -20.57
C PHE A 29 -9.08 15.22 -19.98
N LEU A 30 -9.73 14.71 -18.93
CA LEU A 30 -10.85 15.39 -18.26
C LEU A 30 -10.44 16.25 -17.05
N ASN A 31 -9.14 16.28 -16.71
CA ASN A 31 -8.60 16.87 -15.48
C ASN A 31 -9.36 16.41 -14.22
N ARG A 32 -9.80 15.15 -14.20
CA ARG A 32 -10.54 14.56 -13.08
C ARG A 32 -9.60 13.77 -12.20
N CYS A 33 -9.57 14.11 -10.91
CA CYS A 33 -8.93 13.30 -9.89
C CYS A 33 -10.01 12.47 -9.21
N PHE A 34 -10.04 11.17 -9.47
CA PHE A 34 -10.89 10.25 -8.71
C PHE A 34 -10.20 9.92 -7.39
N ARG A 35 -10.97 9.93 -6.30
CA ARG A 35 -10.54 9.37 -5.03
C ARG A 35 -11.14 7.98 -4.92
N ASP A 36 -10.27 6.98 -5.00
CA ASP A 36 -10.60 5.60 -4.75
C ASP A 36 -10.78 5.44 -3.24
N TRP A 37 -11.95 4.96 -2.85
CA TRP A 37 -12.19 4.48 -1.51
C TRP A 37 -11.98 2.97 -1.53
N VAL A 38 -11.16 2.50 -0.60
CA VAL A 38 -10.69 1.12 -0.56
C VAL A 38 -11.19 0.40 0.69
N LEU A 39 -11.43 -0.90 0.54
CA LEU A 39 -11.56 -1.80 1.68
C LEU A 39 -10.17 -2.18 2.16
N VAL A 40 -10.02 -2.11 3.47
CA VAL A 40 -8.75 -2.38 4.14
C VAL A 40 -9.00 -3.35 5.29
N PHE A 41 -8.05 -4.27 5.50
CA PHE A 41 -8.06 -5.25 6.57
C PHE A 41 -6.99 -4.91 7.60
N ARG A 42 -7.40 -4.73 8.86
CA ARG A 42 -6.44 -4.70 9.98
C ARG A 42 -6.17 -6.11 10.47
N ASN A 43 -5.04 -6.30 11.15
CA ASN A 43 -4.56 -7.60 11.60
C ASN A 43 -4.41 -8.60 10.43
N ALA A 44 -3.97 -8.10 9.28
CA ALA A 44 -3.58 -8.92 8.15
C ALA A 44 -2.09 -9.24 8.25
N GLU A 45 -1.70 -10.38 7.70
CA GLU A 45 -0.30 -10.62 7.37
C GLU A 45 0.03 -9.81 6.12
N PHE A 46 1.25 -9.29 6.06
CA PHE A 46 1.71 -8.48 4.94
C PHE A 46 2.73 -9.26 4.14
N GLN A 47 2.55 -9.28 2.82
CA GLN A 47 3.42 -9.94 1.87
C GLN A 47 3.98 -8.94 0.87
N LYS A 48 5.13 -9.28 0.31
CA LYS A 48 5.73 -8.52 -0.79
C LYS A 48 4.72 -8.41 -1.95
N GLY A 49 4.51 -7.20 -2.43
CA GLY A 49 3.54 -6.86 -3.46
C GLY A 49 2.27 -6.21 -2.92
N ASP A 50 1.96 -6.39 -1.63
CA ASP A 50 0.75 -5.84 -1.01
C ASP A 50 0.74 -4.31 -1.02
N ILE A 51 -0.45 -3.74 -1.13
CA ILE A 51 -0.66 -2.32 -0.85
C ILE A 51 -1.05 -2.16 0.60
N VAL A 52 -0.30 -1.36 1.35
CA VAL A 52 -0.46 -1.19 2.79
C VAL A 52 -0.73 0.26 3.15
N VAL A 53 -1.60 0.45 4.14
CA VAL A 53 -1.74 1.69 4.88
C VAL A 53 -0.73 1.65 6.02
N LEU A 54 0.12 2.65 6.11
CA LEU A 54 1.10 2.78 7.19
C LEU A 54 1.10 4.19 7.77
N ARG A 55 1.62 4.33 8.98
CA ARG A 55 1.97 5.64 9.53
C ARG A 55 3.32 6.09 9.02
N ASP A 56 3.36 7.30 8.49
CA ASP A 56 4.58 7.99 8.11
C ASP A 56 5.42 8.28 9.38
N PRO A 57 6.65 7.76 9.50
CA PRO A 57 7.49 7.98 10.67
C PRO A 57 7.85 9.46 10.90
N ALA A 58 7.81 10.29 9.86
CA ALA A 58 8.17 11.71 9.95
C ALA A 58 6.98 12.59 10.35
N THR A 59 5.76 12.28 9.88
CA THR A 59 4.58 13.15 10.05
C THR A 59 3.46 12.53 10.89
N ASP A 60 3.55 11.25 11.24
CA ASP A 60 2.52 10.43 11.89
C ASP A 60 1.19 10.35 11.11
N ARG A 61 1.18 10.80 9.84
CA ARG A 61 0.00 10.72 8.97
C ARG A 61 -0.08 9.34 8.33
N ARG A 62 -1.31 8.89 8.07
CA ARG A 62 -1.52 7.66 7.30
C ARG A 62 -1.22 7.90 5.83
N ILE A 63 -0.39 7.04 5.26
CA ILE A 63 -0.02 7.03 3.86
C ILE A 63 -0.28 5.63 3.28
N VAL A 64 -0.48 5.55 1.97
CA VAL A 64 -0.69 4.30 1.24
C VAL A 64 0.51 4.06 0.33
N LYS A 65 1.15 2.90 0.46
CA LYS A 65 2.34 2.49 -0.31
C LYS A 65 2.26 1.00 -0.64
N ARG A 66 3.06 0.56 -1.58
CA ARG A 66 3.29 -0.85 -1.88
C ARG A 66 4.46 -1.39 -1.06
N LEU A 67 4.28 -2.56 -0.47
CA LEU A 67 5.35 -3.31 0.20
C LEU A 67 6.23 -3.97 -0.85
N VAL A 68 7.47 -3.49 -0.99
CA VAL A 68 8.41 -3.93 -2.03
C VAL A 68 9.39 -4.98 -1.51
N ALA A 69 9.78 -4.90 -0.24
CA ALA A 69 10.68 -5.87 0.37
C ALA A 69 10.43 -5.99 1.88
N GLN A 70 10.70 -7.17 2.42
CA GLN A 70 10.63 -7.47 3.85
C GLN A 70 12.04 -7.53 4.45
N GLU A 71 12.12 -7.82 5.73
CA GLU A 71 13.38 -7.98 6.45
C GLU A 71 14.33 -8.96 5.77
N HIS A 72 15.63 -8.69 5.89
CA HIS A 72 16.73 -9.47 5.31
C HIS A 72 16.82 -9.45 3.77
N GLU A 73 16.05 -8.61 3.09
CA GLU A 73 16.17 -8.38 1.64
C GLU A 73 17.10 -7.20 1.30
N PHE A 74 17.62 -7.21 0.08
CA PHE A 74 18.36 -6.08 -0.51
C PHE A 74 17.52 -5.42 -1.60
N VAL A 75 17.34 -4.11 -1.51
CA VAL A 75 16.58 -3.32 -2.48
C VAL A 75 17.54 -2.48 -3.34
N PRO A 76 17.51 -2.65 -4.67
CA PRO A 76 18.34 -1.84 -5.57
C PRO A 76 17.92 -0.37 -5.51
N GLN A 77 18.90 0.52 -5.49
CA GLN A 77 18.72 1.96 -5.45
C GLN A 77 19.04 2.57 -6.82
N SER A 78 18.45 3.74 -7.11
CA SER A 78 18.67 4.45 -8.38
C SER A 78 20.12 4.86 -8.63
N ASN A 79 20.93 4.96 -7.57
CA ASN A 79 22.37 5.26 -7.66
C ASN A 79 23.24 4.02 -7.95
N GLY A 80 22.64 2.86 -8.24
CA GLY A 80 23.36 1.60 -8.48
C GLY A 80 23.80 0.86 -7.22
N GLY A 81 23.49 1.41 -6.03
CA GLY A 81 23.72 0.74 -4.75
C GLY A 81 22.58 -0.20 -4.35
N TYR A 82 22.73 -0.83 -3.19
CA TYR A 82 21.70 -1.64 -2.56
C TYR A 82 21.45 -1.14 -1.15
N CYS A 83 20.19 -1.13 -0.73
CA CYS A 83 19.81 -0.89 0.66
C CYS A 83 19.40 -2.22 1.29
N PHE A 84 19.98 -2.54 2.44
CA PHE A 84 19.60 -3.72 3.22
C PHE A 84 18.40 -3.38 4.12
N VAL A 85 17.39 -4.24 4.13
CA VAL A 85 16.23 -4.11 5.02
C VAL A 85 16.53 -4.85 6.33
N PRO A 86 16.67 -4.15 7.47
CA PRO A 86 17.00 -4.79 8.73
C PRO A 86 15.84 -5.63 9.30
N PRO A 87 16.13 -6.51 10.29
CA PRO A 87 15.09 -7.24 11.02
C PRO A 87 14.02 -6.31 11.58
N GLY A 88 12.76 -6.73 11.53
CA GLY A 88 11.61 -5.96 12.01
C GLY A 88 11.24 -4.77 11.12
N HIS A 89 11.88 -4.59 9.96
CA HIS A 89 11.61 -3.50 9.03
C HIS A 89 11.15 -4.01 7.66
N CYS A 90 10.58 -3.10 6.88
CA CYS A 90 10.14 -3.32 5.53
C CYS A 90 10.50 -2.12 4.64
N TRP A 91 10.56 -2.36 3.33
CA TRP A 91 10.72 -1.32 2.33
C TRP A 91 9.41 -1.11 1.58
N VAL A 92 8.90 0.12 1.62
CA VAL A 92 7.66 0.52 0.94
C VAL A 92 7.90 1.61 -0.09
N GLU A 93 7.23 1.53 -1.23
CA GLU A 93 7.31 2.52 -2.30
C GLU A 93 5.93 2.89 -2.86
N GLY A 94 5.79 4.11 -3.36
CA GLY A 94 4.63 4.48 -4.17
C GLY A 94 4.82 4.07 -5.63
N ASP A 95 3.74 3.60 -6.27
CA ASP A 95 3.69 3.25 -7.70
C ASP A 95 3.98 4.44 -8.63
N ASN A 96 3.85 5.68 -8.11
CA ASN A 96 4.27 6.91 -8.78
C ASN A 96 5.48 7.55 -8.07
N PRO A 97 6.72 7.27 -8.50
CA PRO A 97 7.92 7.81 -7.86
C PRO A 97 8.01 9.33 -7.87
N GLY A 98 7.50 10.00 -8.91
CA GLY A 98 7.56 11.46 -9.02
C GLY A 98 6.66 12.19 -8.03
N MET A 99 5.66 11.51 -7.45
CA MET A 99 4.68 12.07 -6.51
C MET A 99 4.65 11.33 -5.18
N SER A 100 5.69 10.56 -4.87
CA SER A 100 5.76 9.73 -3.67
C SER A 100 6.92 10.13 -2.78
N VAL A 101 6.62 10.42 -1.51
CA VAL A 101 7.59 10.36 -0.42
C VAL A 101 7.45 8.98 0.21
N ASP A 102 8.51 8.17 0.16
CA ASP A 102 8.52 6.78 0.61
C ASP A 102 9.93 6.33 1.05
N SER A 103 10.19 5.02 1.10
CA SER A 103 11.44 4.46 1.63
C SER A 103 12.66 4.90 0.84
N ARG A 104 12.50 5.33 -0.41
CA ARG A 104 13.59 5.96 -1.18
C ARG A 104 14.08 7.27 -0.56
N SER A 105 13.22 7.95 0.20
CA SER A 105 13.52 9.20 0.89
C SER A 105 13.89 9.00 2.36
N PHE A 106 13.17 8.15 3.09
CA PHE A 106 13.35 7.98 4.54
C PHE A 106 13.99 6.65 4.97
N GLY A 107 14.24 5.72 4.04
CA GLY A 107 14.82 4.40 4.30
C GLY A 107 13.81 3.34 4.73
N PRO A 108 14.28 2.20 5.28
CA PRO A 108 13.41 1.12 5.77
C PRO A 108 12.49 1.58 6.91
N VAL A 109 11.27 1.05 6.95
CA VAL A 109 10.23 1.40 7.92
C VAL A 109 10.01 0.25 8.90
N PRO A 110 9.88 0.49 10.21
CA PRO A 110 9.47 -0.54 11.16
C PRO A 110 8.11 -1.16 10.77
N MET A 111 8.03 -2.49 10.74
CA MET A 111 6.78 -3.20 10.39
C MET A 111 5.62 -2.87 11.34
N GLY A 112 5.90 -2.46 12.58
CA GLY A 112 4.89 -1.99 13.52
C GLY A 112 4.16 -0.70 13.12
N LEU A 113 4.64 0.03 12.11
CA LEU A 113 3.94 1.19 11.56
C LEU A 113 2.90 0.82 10.49
N LEU A 114 2.88 -0.43 10.02
CA LEU A 114 1.85 -0.94 9.12
C LEU A 114 0.52 -1.05 9.88
N ASP A 115 -0.53 -0.39 9.37
CA ASP A 115 -1.83 -0.27 10.02
C ASP A 115 -2.87 -1.21 9.39
N ALA A 116 -2.89 -1.32 8.06
CA ALA A 116 -3.86 -2.16 7.34
C ALA A 116 -3.41 -2.58 5.93
N LEU A 117 -3.91 -3.72 5.47
CA LEU A 117 -3.77 -4.21 4.10
C LEU A 117 -4.89 -3.67 3.24
N VAL A 118 -4.59 -3.14 2.05
CA VAL A 118 -5.58 -2.70 1.06
C VAL A 118 -5.98 -3.90 0.19
N VAL A 119 -7.27 -4.21 0.18
CA VAL A 119 -7.82 -5.44 -0.41
C VAL A 119 -8.50 -5.17 -1.75
N SER A 120 -9.34 -4.14 -1.80
CA SER A 120 -10.12 -3.82 -2.99
C SER A 120 -10.45 -2.34 -3.05
N VAL A 121 -10.63 -1.83 -4.27
CA VAL A 121 -11.34 -0.57 -4.51
C VAL A 121 -12.81 -0.89 -4.43
N PHE A 122 -13.57 -0.19 -3.59
CA PHE A 122 -15.03 -0.36 -3.51
C PHE A 122 -15.79 0.79 -4.15
N TRP A 123 -15.21 2.00 -4.14
CA TRP A 123 -15.80 3.18 -4.77
C TRP A 123 -14.72 3.99 -5.47
N PRO A 124 -14.99 4.58 -6.65
CA PRO A 124 -16.26 4.57 -7.36
C PRO A 124 -16.62 3.20 -7.95
N PHE A 125 -17.92 2.88 -8.03
CA PHE A 125 -18.40 1.54 -8.39
C PHE A 125 -17.91 1.04 -9.75
N TRP A 126 -17.67 1.94 -10.72
CA TRP A 126 -17.13 1.58 -12.04
C TRP A 126 -15.64 1.20 -12.01
N ARG A 127 -14.95 1.41 -10.87
CA ARG A 127 -13.58 0.99 -10.62
C ARG A 127 -13.49 -0.12 -9.58
N ALA A 128 -14.64 -0.61 -9.08
CA ALA A 128 -14.65 -1.60 -8.02
C ALA A 128 -13.95 -2.89 -8.49
N ARG A 129 -12.87 -3.26 -7.82
CA ARG A 129 -12.01 -4.40 -8.16
C ARG A 129 -11.14 -4.80 -6.97
N TYR A 130 -10.70 -6.05 -6.93
CA TYR A 130 -9.61 -6.44 -6.04
C TYR A 130 -8.30 -5.80 -6.47
N VAL A 131 -7.45 -5.47 -5.50
CA VAL A 131 -6.13 -4.93 -5.77
C VAL A 131 -5.19 -6.08 -6.16
N ASP A 132 -4.38 -5.86 -7.20
CA ASP A 132 -3.41 -6.84 -7.67
C ASP A 132 -2.44 -7.25 -6.54
N GLY A 133 -2.27 -8.56 -6.35
CA GLY A 133 -1.47 -9.14 -5.26
C GLY A 133 -2.30 -9.58 -4.06
N TYR A 134 -3.52 -9.08 -3.88
CA TYR A 134 -4.43 -9.62 -2.89
C TYR A 134 -5.11 -10.89 -3.40
N MET A 135 -4.73 -12.04 -2.83
CA MET A 135 -5.46 -13.30 -3.02
C MET A 135 -6.39 -13.50 -1.82
N PRO A 136 -7.72 -13.52 -2.00
CA PRO A 136 -8.64 -13.89 -0.93
C PRO A 136 -8.28 -15.30 -0.44
N PRO A 137 -8.27 -15.56 0.88
CA PRO A 137 -7.97 -16.89 1.41
C PRO A 137 -8.88 -17.97 0.81
N GLU A 138 -10.12 -17.64 0.49
CA GLU A 138 -11.07 -18.57 -0.13
C GLU A 138 -10.71 -18.98 -1.57
N LEU A 139 -9.88 -18.21 -2.28
CA LEU A 139 -9.46 -18.52 -3.66
C LEU A 139 -8.04 -19.13 -3.72
N ALA A 140 -7.32 -19.18 -2.59
CA ALA A 140 -5.97 -19.74 -2.53
C ALA A 140 -5.95 -21.27 -2.36
N GLU A 141 -7.12 -21.89 -2.14
CA GLU A 141 -7.29 -23.32 -1.87
C GLU A 141 -7.89 -24.11 -3.06
N GLU A 142 -8.08 -23.47 -4.23
CA GLU A 142 -8.45 -24.11 -5.51
C GLU A 142 -7.28 -24.17 -6.49
#